data_AF-A0A182NC89-F1
#
_entry.id   AF-A0A182NC89-F1
#
_cell.length_a   1.000
_cell.length_b   1.000
_cell.length_c   1.000
_cell.angle_alpha   90.00
_cell.angle_beta   90.00
_cell.angle_gamma   90.00
#
_symmetry.space_group_name_H-M   'P 1'
#
loop_
_entity.id
_entity.type
_entity.pdbx_description
1 polymer ?
#
loop_
_entity_poly.entity_id
_entity_poly.type
_entity_poly.pdbx_seq_one_letter_code
_entity_poly.pdbx_strand_id
1 'polypeptide(L)'
;MATIEQLGYSAFFIALTCIFAIVARRLNERLSKEGLVKDLIFEAIAAAELCGCCFELIIVADNFGVATYAVFLFTLTIWWGRNWGSATACPYTYMEQIVEGEVSFKEAALKIWAQLMGGCCIFRYVQLYWWLELAETHEGRAFEDCKADLQVNLYLGAFIEGFATLCCRLASKVISEKDARFGAFIDSFIGTSLVVAAFNYSGGYFNPVLATALKWGCAGNSALEHIIVYWIGSCLGAVLSVPLFKTATFRNMFLAEKTKGD
;
A
#
# COMPACT_ATOMS: atom_id res chain seq x y z
N MET A 1 -1.79 -26.28 14.20
CA MET A 1 -2.79 -25.69 13.28
C MET A 1 -3.21 -24.40 13.92
N ALA A 2 -3.06 -23.27 13.21
CA ALA A 2 -3.28 -21.96 13.83
C ALA A 2 -4.73 -21.80 14.30
N THR A 3 -4.92 -21.25 15.50
CA THR A 3 -6.24 -21.15 16.14
C THR A 3 -6.86 -19.76 15.94
N ILE A 4 -8.18 -19.63 16.12
CA ILE A 4 -8.86 -18.32 16.09
C ILE A 4 -8.30 -17.38 17.16
N GLU A 5 -7.87 -17.92 18.29
CA GLU A 5 -7.19 -17.16 19.34
C GLU A 5 -5.90 -16.51 18.84
N GLN A 6 -5.07 -17.26 18.10
CA GLN A 6 -3.83 -16.75 17.49
C GLN A 6 -4.13 -15.65 16.46
N LEU A 7 -5.18 -15.80 15.65
CA LEU A 7 -5.64 -14.74 14.74
C LEU A 7 -6.04 -13.48 15.52
N GLY A 8 -6.58 -13.64 16.73
CA GLY A 8 -6.90 -12.55 17.65
C GLY A 8 -5.69 -11.69 18.01
N TYR A 9 -4.51 -12.27 18.19
CA TYR A 9 -3.28 -11.51 18.45
C TYR A 9 -2.83 -10.69 17.24
N SER A 10 -2.94 -11.23 16.02
CA SER A 10 -2.67 -10.47 14.79
C SER A 10 -3.68 -9.34 14.60
N ALA A 11 -4.97 -9.61 14.82
CA ALA A 11 -6.01 -8.59 14.74
C ALA A 11 -5.82 -7.49 15.78
N PHE A 12 -5.44 -7.85 17.01
CA PHE A 12 -5.12 -6.92 18.07
C PHE A 12 -3.93 -6.03 17.69
N PHE A 13 -2.85 -6.59 17.16
CA PHE A 13 -1.69 -5.82 16.72
C PHE A 13 -2.03 -4.83 15.60
N ILE A 14 -2.78 -5.28 14.58
CA ILE A 14 -3.24 -4.42 13.49
C ILE A 14 -4.07 -3.27 14.04
N ALA A 15 -5.04 -3.56 14.92
CA ALA A 15 -5.88 -2.53 15.53
C ALA A 15 -5.07 -1.55 16.40
N LEU A 16 -4.12 -2.06 17.19
CA LEU A 16 -3.24 -1.25 18.03
C LEU A 16 -2.37 -0.31 17.19
N THR A 17 -1.83 -0.81 16.08
CA THR A 17 -1.04 -0.04 15.12
C THR A 17 -1.88 1.10 14.53
N CYS A 18 -3.12 0.82 14.13
CA CYS A 18 -4.04 1.84 13.65
C CYS A 18 -4.39 2.90 14.71
N ILE A 19 -4.59 2.47 15.97
CA ILE A 19 -4.86 3.39 17.08
C ILE A 19 -3.66 4.32 17.33
N PHE A 20 -2.45 3.77 17.40
CA PHE A 20 -1.24 4.57 17.57
C PHE A 20 -1.05 5.56 16.42
N ALA A 21 -1.32 5.13 15.19
CA ALA A 21 -1.24 6.01 14.03
C ALA A 21 -2.27 7.15 14.08
N ILE A 22 -3.52 6.89 14.49
CA ILE A 22 -4.52 7.96 14.71
C ILE A 22 -4.06 8.92 15.81
N VAL A 23 -3.56 8.40 16.92
CA VAL A 23 -3.09 9.23 18.03
C VAL A 23 -1.94 10.13 17.55
N ALA A 24 -0.94 9.55 16.88
CA ALA A 24 0.18 10.30 16.30
C ALA A 24 -0.29 11.34 15.28
N ARG A 25 -1.25 10.99 14.41
CA ARG A 25 -1.87 11.92 13.45
C ARG A 25 -2.52 13.09 14.17
N ARG A 26 -3.37 12.84 15.18
CA ARG A 26 -4.04 13.89 15.97
C ARG A 26 -3.06 14.77 16.74
N LEU A 27 -1.95 14.20 17.22
CA LEU A 27 -0.88 14.96 17.84
C LEU A 27 -0.19 15.87 16.82
N ASN A 28 0.12 15.36 15.62
CA ASN A 28 0.70 16.18 14.54
C ASN A 28 -0.26 17.31 14.11
N GLU A 29 -1.57 17.03 14.02
CA GLU A 29 -2.59 18.04 13.73
C GLU A 29 -2.56 19.20 14.72
N ARG A 30 -2.30 18.93 16.01
CA ARG A 30 -2.30 19.93 17.09
C ARG A 30 -0.97 20.62 17.29
N LEU A 31 0.15 19.91 17.13
CA LEU A 31 1.48 20.38 17.51
C LEU A 31 2.24 21.03 16.35
N SER A 32 2.00 20.59 15.12
CA SER A 32 2.71 21.10 13.94
C SER A 32 1.97 22.26 13.29
N LYS A 33 2.72 23.29 12.89
CA LYS A 33 2.20 24.39 12.08
C LYS A 33 1.88 23.90 10.67
N GLU A 34 0.86 24.49 10.05
CA GLU A 34 0.51 24.18 8.65
C GLU A 34 1.70 24.38 7.71
N GLY A 35 1.81 23.50 6.72
CA GLY A 35 2.87 23.52 5.71
C GLY A 35 3.63 22.19 5.61
N LEU A 36 4.71 22.21 4.83
CA LEU A 36 5.42 21.01 4.38
C LEU A 36 5.81 20.06 5.52
N VAL A 37 6.35 20.57 6.64
CA VAL A 37 6.79 19.71 7.76
C VAL A 37 5.63 18.88 8.33
N LYS A 38 4.45 19.50 8.47
CA LYS A 38 3.26 18.80 8.96
C LYS A 38 2.85 17.68 8.01
N ASP A 39 2.89 17.94 6.71
CA ASP A 39 2.58 16.92 5.69
C ASP A 39 3.60 15.79 5.66
N LEU A 40 4.90 16.09 5.80
CA LEU A 40 5.95 15.08 5.87
C LEU A 40 5.71 14.14 7.05
N ILE A 41 5.29 14.68 8.20
CA ILE A 41 4.96 13.85 9.37
C ILE A 41 3.72 12.99 9.09
N PHE A 42 2.68 13.52 8.42
CA PHE A 42 1.54 12.70 8.03
C PHE A 42 1.93 11.56 7.09
N GLU A 43 2.76 11.81 6.09
CA GLU A 43 3.28 10.79 5.18
C GLU A 43 4.08 9.70 5.92
N ALA A 44 4.93 10.10 6.86
CA ALA A 44 5.69 9.16 7.67
C ALA A 44 4.78 8.29 8.54
N ILE A 45 3.77 8.87 9.21
CA ILE A 45 2.86 8.09 10.06
C ILE A 45 1.96 7.17 9.22
N ALA A 46 1.45 7.65 8.07
CA ALA A 46 0.63 6.85 7.16
C ALA A 46 1.41 5.65 6.62
N ALA A 47 2.65 5.88 6.17
CA ALA A 47 3.53 4.80 5.68
C ALA A 47 3.94 3.83 6.79
N ALA A 48 4.18 4.33 8.01
CA ALA A 48 4.45 3.50 9.17
C ALA A 48 3.26 2.58 9.51
N GLU A 49 2.03 3.12 9.58
CA GLU A 49 0.82 2.33 9.83
C GLU A 49 0.62 1.27 8.73
N LEU A 50 0.69 1.69 7.46
CA LEU A 50 0.56 0.81 6.30
C LEU A 50 1.54 -0.37 6.39
N CYS A 51 2.83 -0.09 6.57
CA CYS A 51 3.86 -1.12 6.61
C CYS A 51 3.72 -1.99 7.88
N GLY A 52 3.44 -1.39 9.04
CA GLY A 52 3.25 -2.11 10.30
C GLY A 52 2.11 -3.11 10.22
N CYS A 53 0.94 -2.69 9.75
CA CYS A 53 -0.19 -3.60 9.54
C CYS A 53 0.15 -4.69 8.51
N CYS A 54 0.84 -4.35 7.41
CA CYS A 54 1.20 -5.31 6.38
C CYS A 54 2.27 -6.33 6.82
N PHE A 55 3.18 -5.98 7.72
CA PHE A 55 4.07 -6.97 8.34
C PHE A 55 3.26 -8.04 9.06
N GLU A 56 2.25 -7.66 9.83
CA GLU A 56 1.39 -8.60 10.52
C GLU A 56 0.47 -9.37 9.55
N LEU A 57 0.06 -8.74 8.45
CA LEU A 57 -0.65 -9.47 7.38
C LEU A 57 0.17 -10.62 6.79
N ILE A 58 1.51 -10.54 6.77
CA ILE A 58 2.34 -11.68 6.36
C ILE A 58 2.14 -12.86 7.33
N ILE A 59 2.11 -12.61 8.65
CA ILE A 59 1.78 -13.63 9.67
C ILE A 59 0.40 -14.23 9.38
N VAL A 60 -0.59 -13.39 9.07
CA VAL A 60 -1.94 -13.84 8.75
C VAL A 60 -1.96 -14.72 7.50
N ALA A 61 -1.27 -14.32 6.43
CA ALA A 61 -1.22 -15.09 5.19
C ALA A 61 -0.54 -16.45 5.38
N ASP A 62 0.61 -16.47 6.06
CA ASP A 62 1.41 -17.67 6.26
C ASP A 62 0.69 -18.72 7.13
N ASN A 63 -0.11 -18.28 8.11
CA ASN A 63 -0.72 -19.17 9.11
C ASN A 63 -2.22 -19.45 8.87
N PHE A 64 -2.95 -18.52 8.24
CA PHE A 64 -4.40 -18.59 8.04
C PHE A 64 -4.83 -18.49 6.56
N GLY A 65 -3.86 -18.36 5.65
CA GLY A 65 -4.08 -18.38 4.20
C GLY A 65 -4.51 -17.04 3.58
N VAL A 66 -4.41 -17.00 2.25
CA VAL A 66 -4.64 -15.80 1.43
C VAL A 66 -6.08 -15.27 1.55
N ALA A 67 -7.07 -16.13 1.80
CA ALA A 67 -8.46 -15.70 1.98
C ALA A 67 -8.62 -14.83 3.24
N THR A 68 -8.02 -15.24 4.36
CA THR A 68 -8.03 -14.47 5.62
C THR A 68 -7.26 -13.17 5.45
N TYR A 69 -6.08 -13.24 4.84
CA TYR A 69 -5.30 -12.05 4.45
C TYR A 69 -6.14 -11.04 3.65
N ALA A 70 -6.88 -11.51 2.63
CA ALA A 70 -7.69 -10.65 1.77
C ALA A 70 -8.80 -9.92 2.54
N VAL A 71 -9.43 -10.57 3.53
CA VAL A 71 -10.47 -9.94 4.37
C VAL A 71 -9.88 -8.79 5.20
N PHE A 72 -8.71 -9.00 5.81
CA PHE A 72 -8.04 -7.95 6.58
C PHE A 72 -7.54 -6.82 5.67
N LEU A 73 -6.90 -7.15 4.54
CA LEU A 73 -6.41 -6.17 3.58
C LEU A 73 -7.57 -5.33 3.00
N PHE A 74 -8.70 -5.94 2.67
CA PHE A 74 -9.89 -5.22 2.21
C PHE A 74 -10.40 -4.24 3.27
N THR A 75 -10.42 -4.65 4.54
CA THR A 75 -10.84 -3.78 5.64
C THR A 75 -9.85 -2.63 5.84
N LEU A 76 -8.56 -2.92 5.75
CA LEU A 76 -7.48 -1.93 5.90
C LEU A 76 -7.43 -0.94 4.73
N THR A 77 -7.69 -1.37 3.49
CA THR A 77 -7.74 -0.47 2.33
C THR A 77 -8.88 0.54 2.45
N ILE A 78 -10.06 0.11 2.94
CA ILE A 78 -11.16 1.03 3.28
C ILE A 78 -10.74 2.00 4.39
N TRP A 79 -10.06 1.48 5.41
CA TRP A 79 -9.58 2.26 6.53
C TRP A 79 -8.60 3.35 6.09
N TRP A 80 -7.55 3.00 5.34
CA TRP A 80 -6.53 3.94 4.88
C TRP A 80 -7.13 5.01 3.97
N GLY A 81 -7.99 4.62 3.03
CA GLY A 81 -8.66 5.54 2.11
C GLY A 81 -9.60 6.55 2.81
N ARG A 82 -10.04 6.28 4.04
CA ARG A 82 -10.89 7.19 4.83
C ARG A 82 -10.11 8.04 5.82
N ASN A 83 -9.01 7.52 6.35
CA ASN A 83 -8.34 8.12 7.50
C ASN A 83 -7.15 9.02 7.16
N TRP A 84 -6.52 8.91 5.98
CA TRP A 84 -5.27 9.65 5.73
C TRP A 84 -5.41 10.95 4.94
N GLY A 85 -6.60 11.28 4.45
CA GLY A 85 -6.84 12.55 3.76
C GLY A 85 -5.89 12.72 2.57
N SER A 86 -5.01 13.73 2.63
CA SER A 86 -4.02 14.00 1.58
C SER A 86 -2.75 13.16 1.67
N ALA A 87 -2.49 12.48 2.80
CA ALA A 87 -1.32 11.62 2.93
C ALA A 87 -1.56 10.31 2.17
N THR A 88 -0.62 9.94 1.30
CA THR A 88 -0.82 8.84 0.35
C THR A 88 -0.11 7.56 0.78
N ALA A 89 0.97 7.66 1.57
CA ALA A 89 1.85 6.54 1.91
C ALA A 89 2.35 5.75 0.69
N CYS A 90 2.31 6.34 -0.50
CA CYS A 90 2.54 5.66 -1.76
C CYS A 90 3.33 6.53 -2.75
N PRO A 91 4.60 6.19 -3.06
CA PRO A 91 5.46 7.05 -3.88
C PRO A 91 4.94 7.36 -5.29
N TYR A 92 4.31 6.41 -5.98
CA TYR A 92 3.88 6.66 -7.35
C TYR A 92 2.78 7.72 -7.46
N THR A 93 2.04 7.97 -6.39
CA THR A 93 1.00 9.02 -6.39
C THR A 93 1.66 10.39 -6.55
N TYR A 94 2.83 10.59 -5.93
CA TYR A 94 3.63 11.79 -6.14
C TYR A 94 4.26 11.86 -7.54
N MET A 95 4.54 10.71 -8.18
CA MET A 95 4.97 10.70 -9.58
C MET A 95 3.83 11.14 -10.52
N GLU A 96 2.59 10.71 -10.26
CA GLU A 96 1.41 11.20 -10.97
C GLU A 96 1.23 12.72 -10.77
N GLN A 97 1.30 13.19 -9.52
CA GLN A 97 1.15 14.61 -9.20
C GLN A 97 2.24 15.50 -9.83
N ILE A 98 3.48 15.01 -9.95
CA ILE A 98 4.53 15.69 -10.71
C ILE A 98 4.14 15.83 -12.19
N VAL A 99 3.63 14.75 -12.80
CA VAL A 99 3.21 14.74 -14.21
C VAL A 99 1.97 15.62 -14.44
N GLU A 100 1.08 15.69 -13.46
CA GLU A 100 -0.11 16.55 -13.46
C GLU A 100 0.23 18.02 -13.12
N GLY A 101 1.45 18.30 -12.65
CA GLY A 101 1.92 19.64 -12.31
C GLY A 101 1.41 20.15 -10.96
N GLU A 102 0.89 19.26 -10.11
CA GLU A 102 0.28 19.59 -8.82
C GLU A 102 1.33 19.82 -7.71
N VAL A 103 2.45 19.08 -7.77
CA VAL A 103 3.51 19.11 -6.76
C VAL A 103 4.88 19.25 -7.42
N SER A 104 5.77 20.03 -6.80
CA SER A 104 7.16 20.17 -7.26
C SER A 104 7.98 18.90 -7.00
N PHE A 105 8.97 18.61 -7.87
CA PHE A 105 9.86 17.45 -7.67
C PHE A 105 10.52 17.42 -6.28
N LYS A 106 10.94 18.59 -5.77
CA LYS A 106 11.57 18.69 -4.44
C LYS A 106 10.61 18.29 -3.32
N GLU A 107 9.37 18.75 -3.39
CA GLU A 107 8.35 18.44 -2.39
C GLU A 107 7.97 16.95 -2.43
N ALA A 108 7.73 16.41 -3.63
CA ALA A 108 7.50 14.99 -3.83
C ALA A 108 8.65 14.13 -3.28
N ALA A 109 9.90 14.50 -3.57
CA ALA A 109 11.07 13.77 -3.06
C ALA A 109 11.15 13.76 -1.54
N LEU A 110 10.83 14.88 -0.88
CA LEU A 110 10.78 14.96 0.58
C LEU A 110 9.66 14.11 1.16
N LYS A 111 8.47 14.12 0.55
CA LYS A 111 7.31 13.30 0.97
C LYS A 111 7.61 11.80 0.81
N ILE A 112 8.18 11.39 -0.33
CA ILE A 112 8.63 10.00 -0.56
C ILE A 112 9.70 9.59 0.46
N TRP A 113 10.66 10.48 0.77
CA TRP A 113 11.64 10.22 1.81
C TRP A 113 10.98 10.01 3.17
N ALA A 114 10.01 10.85 3.54
CA ALA A 114 9.27 10.69 4.78
C ALA A 114 8.49 9.36 4.84
N GLN A 115 7.88 8.94 3.73
CA GLN A 115 7.22 7.63 3.62
C GLN A 115 8.21 6.49 3.87
N LEU A 116 9.40 6.53 3.25
CA LEU A 116 10.44 5.51 3.45
C LEU A 116 10.91 5.47 4.90
N MET A 117 11.12 6.63 5.53
CA MET A 117 11.51 6.68 6.94
C MET A 117 10.43 6.06 7.84
N GLY A 118 9.16 6.42 7.62
CA GLY A 118 8.04 5.83 8.34
C GLY A 118 7.95 4.31 8.19
N GLY A 119 7.94 3.84 6.94
CA GLY A 119 7.84 2.42 6.60
C GLY A 119 9.03 1.58 7.08
N CYS A 120 10.25 2.12 7.07
CA CYS A 120 11.42 1.38 7.57
C CYS A 120 11.53 1.43 9.11
N CYS A 121 11.19 2.56 9.74
CA CYS A 121 11.30 2.70 11.19
C CYS A 121 10.25 1.88 11.95
N ILE A 122 9.05 1.66 11.38
CA ILE A 122 8.01 0.86 12.05
C ILE A 122 8.46 -0.59 12.30
N PHE A 123 9.41 -1.11 11.54
CA PHE A 123 9.91 -2.48 11.73
C PHE A 123 10.43 -2.71 13.15
N ARG A 124 10.97 -1.70 13.84
CA ARG A 124 11.40 -1.86 15.24
C ARG A 124 10.26 -2.09 16.21
N TYR A 125 9.11 -1.46 15.95
CA TYR A 125 7.88 -1.69 16.70
C TYR A 125 7.30 -3.09 16.41
N VAL A 126 7.29 -3.51 15.15
CA VAL A 126 6.87 -4.86 14.72
C VAL A 126 7.76 -5.92 15.37
N GLN A 127 9.08 -5.76 15.26
CA GLN A 127 10.05 -6.70 15.81
C GLN A 127 9.93 -6.83 17.32
N LEU A 128 9.68 -5.72 18.04
CA LEU A 128 9.40 -5.77 19.47
C LEU A 128 8.17 -6.60 19.79
N TYR A 129 7.08 -6.43 19.02
CA TYR A 129 5.86 -7.20 19.23
C TYR A 129 6.07 -8.69 18.96
N TRP A 130 6.70 -9.04 17.84
CA TRP A 130 7.03 -10.43 17.52
C TRP A 130 7.98 -11.06 18.53
N TRP A 131 8.91 -10.29 19.10
CA TRP A 131 9.85 -10.78 20.11
C TRP A 131 9.17 -11.15 21.43
N LEU A 132 7.98 -10.62 21.73
CA LEU A 132 7.21 -11.01 22.91
C LEU A 132 6.57 -12.39 22.77
N GLU A 133 6.52 -12.97 21.56
CA GLU A 133 6.00 -14.31 21.27
C GLU A 133 4.65 -14.61 21.94
N LEU A 134 3.74 -13.61 21.91
CA LEU A 134 2.43 -13.69 22.57
C LEU A 134 1.49 -14.74 21.95
N ALA A 135 1.80 -15.23 20.75
CA ALA A 135 1.12 -16.31 20.07
C ALA A 135 2.14 -17.24 19.40
N GLU A 136 1.80 -18.53 19.26
CA GLU A 136 2.69 -19.51 18.59
C GLU A 136 3.05 -19.09 17.15
N THR A 137 2.16 -18.33 16.48
CA THR A 137 2.42 -17.78 15.14
C THR A 137 3.52 -16.72 15.09
N HIS A 138 3.95 -16.20 16.25
CA HIS A 138 5.03 -15.23 16.38
C HIS A 138 6.35 -15.85 16.86
N GLU A 139 6.35 -17.11 17.30
CA GLU A 139 7.57 -17.79 17.78
C GLU A 139 8.68 -17.75 16.71
N GLY A 140 9.84 -17.22 17.09
CA GLY A 140 11.01 -17.08 16.22
C GLY A 140 10.89 -16.02 15.11
N ARG A 141 9.72 -15.40 14.88
CA ARG A 141 9.50 -14.47 13.76
C ARG A 141 10.33 -13.18 13.85
N ALA A 142 10.66 -12.73 15.06
CA ALA A 142 11.49 -11.54 15.28
C ALA A 142 12.94 -11.69 14.78
N PHE A 143 13.41 -12.92 14.55
CA PHE A 143 14.77 -13.24 14.15
C PHE A 143 14.84 -14.11 12.89
N GLU A 144 13.70 -14.40 12.26
CA GLU A 144 13.65 -15.20 11.04
C GLU A 144 14.25 -14.42 9.86
N ASP A 145 15.08 -15.09 9.07
CA ASP A 145 15.59 -14.54 7.82
C ASP A 145 14.44 -14.32 6.83
N CYS A 146 14.31 -13.08 6.35
CA CYS A 146 13.24 -12.76 5.42
C CYS A 146 13.54 -13.27 4.00
N LYS A 147 12.49 -13.75 3.33
CA LYS A 147 12.51 -14.17 1.93
C LYS A 147 11.75 -13.19 1.05
N ALA A 148 12.25 -13.00 -0.17
CA ALA A 148 11.60 -12.18 -1.16
C ALA A 148 10.37 -12.88 -1.76
N ASP A 149 9.34 -12.12 -2.11
CA ASP A 149 8.06 -12.66 -2.62
C ASP A 149 8.00 -12.73 -4.15
N LEU A 150 9.04 -12.25 -4.84
CA LEU A 150 9.13 -12.37 -6.30
C LEU A 150 9.40 -13.84 -6.67
N GLN A 151 8.38 -14.53 -7.18
CA GLN A 151 8.44 -15.93 -7.60
C GLN A 151 8.58 -16.10 -9.12
N VAL A 152 8.59 -14.99 -9.87
CA VAL A 152 8.73 -14.96 -11.33
C VAL A 152 9.97 -14.18 -11.75
N ASN A 153 10.34 -14.27 -13.02
CA ASN A 153 11.43 -13.44 -13.54
C ASN A 153 11.12 -11.94 -13.40
N LEU A 154 12.18 -11.14 -13.32
CA LEU A 154 12.07 -9.70 -13.05
C LEU A 154 11.17 -8.95 -14.05
N TYR A 155 11.17 -9.33 -15.33
CA TYR A 155 10.38 -8.63 -16.35
C TYR A 155 8.89 -8.89 -16.17
N LEU A 156 8.53 -10.15 -15.90
CA LEU A 156 7.15 -10.52 -15.61
C LEU A 156 6.68 -9.90 -14.30
N GLY A 157 7.52 -9.90 -13.25
CA GLY A 157 7.21 -9.23 -11.99
C GLY A 157 6.95 -7.73 -12.18
N ALA A 158 7.83 -7.04 -12.89
CA ALA A 158 7.67 -5.61 -13.18
C ALA A 158 6.41 -5.32 -14.02
N PHE A 159 6.09 -6.20 -14.98
CA PHE A 159 4.86 -6.10 -15.75
C PHE A 159 3.61 -6.28 -14.88
N ILE A 160 3.59 -7.27 -13.98
CA ILE A 160 2.47 -7.52 -13.07
C ILE A 160 2.26 -6.32 -12.15
N GLU A 161 3.31 -5.86 -11.47
CA GLU A 161 3.26 -4.70 -10.58
C GLU A 161 2.79 -3.43 -11.32
N GLY A 162 3.34 -3.18 -12.51
CA GLY A 162 2.98 -2.01 -13.32
C GLY A 162 1.57 -2.08 -13.88
N PHE A 163 1.17 -3.22 -14.45
CA PHE A 163 -0.16 -3.37 -15.05
C PHE A 163 -1.27 -3.33 -13.99
N ALA A 164 -1.09 -4.02 -12.87
CA ALA A 164 -2.04 -3.96 -11.77
C ALA A 164 -2.13 -2.54 -11.18
N THR A 165 -0.99 -1.84 -11.01
CA THR A 165 -1.00 -0.43 -10.59
C THR A 165 -1.77 0.43 -11.58
N LEU A 166 -1.52 0.29 -12.90
CA LEU A 166 -2.27 1.00 -13.95
C LEU A 166 -3.78 0.76 -13.82
N CYS A 167 -4.20 -0.50 -13.68
CA CYS A 167 -5.61 -0.85 -13.51
C CYS A 167 -6.23 -0.23 -12.25
N CYS A 168 -5.54 -0.32 -11.10
CA CYS A 168 -5.95 0.34 -9.86
C CYS A 168 -6.15 1.84 -10.08
N ARG A 169 -5.15 2.54 -10.63
CA ARG A 169 -5.20 4.00 -10.80
C ARG A 169 -6.30 4.45 -11.75
N LEU A 170 -6.49 3.76 -12.86
CA LEU A 170 -7.60 4.03 -13.78
C LEU A 170 -8.96 3.80 -13.12
N ALA A 171 -9.11 2.70 -12.37
CA ALA A 171 -10.33 2.40 -11.63
C ALA A 171 -10.63 3.49 -10.59
N SER A 172 -9.64 3.87 -9.77
CA SER A 172 -9.78 4.93 -8.77
C SER A 172 -10.20 6.27 -9.41
N LYS A 173 -9.57 6.66 -10.53
CA LYS A 173 -9.93 7.90 -11.25
C LYS A 173 -11.36 7.84 -11.81
N VAL A 174 -11.80 6.71 -12.37
CA VAL A 174 -13.19 6.52 -12.83
C VAL A 174 -14.19 6.60 -11.67
N ILE A 175 -13.89 5.92 -10.55
CA ILE A 175 -14.74 5.90 -9.36
C ILE A 175 -14.89 7.30 -8.78
N SER A 176 -13.78 8.04 -8.69
CA SER A 176 -13.75 9.42 -8.20
C SER A 176 -14.54 10.35 -9.10
N GLU A 177 -14.42 10.24 -10.43
CA GLU A 177 -15.12 11.12 -11.36
C GLU A 177 -16.64 10.84 -11.41
N LYS A 178 -17.05 9.59 -11.18
CA LYS A 178 -18.48 9.22 -11.11
C LYS A 178 -19.15 9.52 -9.77
N ASP A 179 -18.41 10.02 -8.79
CA ASP A 179 -18.89 10.25 -7.42
C ASP A 179 -19.69 9.04 -6.88
N ALA A 180 -19.14 7.84 -7.07
CA ALA A 180 -19.86 6.62 -6.73
C ALA A 180 -20.13 6.56 -5.22
N ARG A 181 -21.40 6.39 -4.83
CA ARG A 181 -21.85 6.32 -3.42
C ARG A 181 -21.04 5.36 -2.54
N PHE A 182 -20.52 4.27 -3.12
CA PHE A 182 -19.69 3.27 -2.44
C PHE A 182 -18.26 3.24 -2.97
N GLY A 183 -17.76 4.35 -3.52
CA GLY A 183 -16.49 4.43 -4.24
C GLY A 183 -15.32 3.86 -3.46
N ALA A 184 -15.19 4.22 -2.17
CA ALA A 184 -14.13 3.67 -1.31
C ALA A 184 -14.18 2.14 -1.17
N PHE A 185 -15.36 1.53 -1.11
CA PHE A 185 -15.49 0.07 -1.02
C PHE A 185 -15.17 -0.60 -2.35
N ILE A 186 -15.62 -0.01 -3.47
CA ILE A 186 -15.36 -0.53 -4.81
C ILE A 186 -13.86 -0.46 -5.11
N ASP A 187 -13.22 0.68 -4.82
CA ASP A 187 -11.79 0.89 -5.01
C ASP A 187 -10.96 -0.09 -4.17
N SER A 188 -11.32 -0.23 -2.89
CA SER A 188 -10.69 -1.21 -1.98
C SER A 188 -10.86 -2.65 -2.46
N PHE A 189 -12.03 -3.00 -3.01
CA PHE A 189 -12.30 -4.33 -3.53
C PHE A 189 -11.45 -4.63 -4.78
N ILE A 190 -11.36 -3.69 -5.71
CA ILE A 190 -10.52 -3.80 -6.92
C ILE A 190 -9.05 -3.94 -6.53
N GLY A 191 -8.55 -3.04 -5.68
CA GLY A 191 -7.17 -3.08 -5.20
C GLY A 191 -6.83 -4.41 -4.53
N THR A 192 -7.65 -4.82 -3.55
CA THR A 192 -7.45 -6.09 -2.85
C THR A 192 -7.48 -7.29 -3.81
N SER A 193 -8.41 -7.30 -4.77
CA SER A 193 -8.52 -8.39 -5.75
C SER A 193 -7.28 -8.51 -6.63
N LEU A 194 -6.71 -7.37 -7.06
CA LEU A 194 -5.48 -7.33 -7.83
C LEU A 194 -4.28 -7.80 -6.98
N VAL A 195 -4.24 -7.45 -5.69
CA VAL A 195 -3.18 -7.91 -4.77
C VAL A 195 -3.24 -9.43 -4.65
N VAL A 196 -4.42 -9.99 -4.39
CA VAL A 196 -4.63 -11.43 -4.30
C VAL A 196 -4.26 -12.13 -5.61
N ALA A 197 -4.59 -11.54 -6.77
CA ALA A 197 -4.23 -12.09 -8.06
C ALA A 197 -2.71 -12.09 -8.32
N ALA A 198 -1.98 -11.10 -7.82
CA ALA A 198 -0.53 -10.99 -7.96
C ALA A 198 0.28 -11.67 -6.83
N PHE A 199 -0.41 -12.12 -5.77
CA PHE A 199 0.20 -12.58 -4.51
C PHE A 199 1.30 -13.63 -4.72
N ASN A 200 1.01 -14.69 -5.47
CA ASN A 200 1.95 -15.79 -5.73
C ASN A 200 3.00 -15.50 -6.82
N TYR A 201 3.02 -14.29 -7.38
CA TYR A 201 3.94 -13.92 -8.46
C TYR A 201 4.94 -12.86 -8.03
N SER A 202 4.46 -11.72 -7.53
CA SER A 202 5.32 -10.60 -7.08
C SER A 202 5.12 -10.25 -5.61
N GLY A 203 4.17 -10.88 -4.92
CA GLY A 203 3.65 -10.45 -3.62
C GLY A 203 2.52 -9.42 -3.72
N GLY A 204 2.29 -8.83 -4.91
CA GLY A 204 1.20 -7.89 -5.15
C GLY A 204 1.31 -6.60 -4.31
N TYR A 205 2.47 -5.95 -4.32
CA TYR A 205 2.72 -4.82 -3.43
C TYR A 205 2.06 -3.53 -3.89
N PHE A 206 2.20 -3.22 -5.18
CA PHE A 206 1.69 -2.00 -5.83
C PHE A 206 1.93 -0.74 -5.00
N ASN A 207 3.07 -0.68 -4.32
CA ASN A 207 3.50 0.43 -3.50
C ASN A 207 5.01 0.28 -3.22
N PRO A 208 5.86 1.15 -3.79
CA PRO A 208 7.31 1.04 -3.64
C PRO A 208 7.81 1.14 -2.20
N VAL A 209 7.19 1.97 -1.35
CA VAL A 209 7.56 2.09 0.08
C VAL A 209 7.21 0.82 0.82
N LEU A 210 6.02 0.26 0.59
CA LEU A 210 5.59 -0.99 1.22
C LEU A 210 6.53 -2.15 0.85
N ALA A 211 6.81 -2.33 -0.44
CA ALA A 211 7.73 -3.37 -0.90
C ALA A 211 9.12 -3.19 -0.27
N THR A 212 9.62 -1.95 -0.24
CA THR A 212 10.93 -1.65 0.35
C THR A 212 10.97 -1.94 1.84
N ALA A 213 9.96 -1.51 2.61
CA ALA A 213 9.90 -1.75 4.04
C ALA A 213 9.87 -3.25 4.37
N LEU A 214 9.06 -4.03 3.65
CA LEU A 214 8.82 -5.43 3.98
C LEU A 214 9.88 -6.39 3.41
N LYS A 215 10.48 -6.06 2.25
CA LYS A 215 11.25 -7.03 1.45
C LYS A 215 12.62 -6.57 0.99
N TRP A 216 13.01 -5.33 1.22
CA TRP A 216 14.33 -4.86 0.81
C TRP A 216 15.44 -5.62 1.55
N GLY A 217 16.35 -6.24 0.80
CA GLY A 217 17.48 -6.99 1.36
C GLY A 217 17.15 -8.43 1.79
N CYS A 218 15.91 -8.88 1.57
CA CYS A 218 15.53 -10.28 1.81
C CYS A 218 16.18 -11.23 0.80
N ALA A 219 16.43 -12.47 1.23
CA ALA A 219 17.03 -13.49 0.38
C ALA A 219 16.10 -13.86 -0.78
N GLY A 220 16.66 -13.98 -1.98
CA GLY A 220 15.93 -14.39 -3.20
C GLY A 220 16.03 -13.38 -4.34
N ASN A 221 16.18 -12.09 -4.04
CA ASN A 221 16.25 -11.03 -5.05
C ASN A 221 17.44 -10.11 -4.80
N SER A 222 18.05 -9.62 -5.88
CA SER A 222 19.01 -8.52 -5.82
C SER A 222 18.31 -7.17 -5.57
N ALA A 223 19.06 -6.19 -5.06
CA ALA A 223 18.57 -4.82 -4.91
C ALA A 223 18.10 -4.20 -6.24
N LEU A 224 18.75 -4.56 -7.36
CA LEU A 224 18.37 -4.07 -8.68
C LEU A 224 17.03 -4.66 -9.14
N GLU A 225 16.81 -5.96 -8.94
CA GLU A 225 15.52 -6.61 -9.23
C GLU A 225 14.39 -5.98 -8.41
N HIS A 226 14.65 -5.69 -7.13
CA HIS A 226 13.69 -4.98 -6.27
C HIS A 226 13.30 -3.61 -6.85
N ILE A 227 14.29 -2.81 -7.25
CA ILE A 227 14.05 -1.50 -7.86
C ILE A 227 13.25 -1.65 -9.16
N ILE A 228 13.66 -2.55 -10.06
CA ILE A 228 13.00 -2.71 -11.37
C ILE A 228 11.54 -3.12 -11.20
N VAL A 229 11.27 -4.09 -10.32
CA VAL A 229 9.93 -4.64 -10.13
C VAL A 229 9.04 -3.65 -9.37
N TYR A 230 9.44 -3.27 -8.16
CA TYR A 230 8.54 -2.60 -7.23
C TYR A 230 8.56 -1.08 -7.34
N TRP A 231 9.66 -0.49 -7.81
CA TRP A 231 9.74 0.96 -8.04
C TRP A 231 9.42 1.31 -9.48
N ILE A 232 10.18 0.80 -10.43
CA ILE A 232 10.02 1.17 -11.84
C ILE A 232 8.68 0.64 -12.37
N GLY A 233 8.37 -0.65 -12.16
CA GLY A 233 7.12 -1.26 -12.60
C GLY A 233 5.88 -0.49 -12.14
N SER A 234 5.70 -0.37 -10.82
CA SER A 234 4.53 0.32 -10.24
C SER A 234 4.46 1.81 -10.60
N CYS A 235 5.59 2.55 -10.57
CA CYS A 235 5.60 3.97 -10.96
C CYS A 235 5.24 4.18 -12.44
N LEU A 236 5.75 3.33 -13.35
CA LEU A 236 5.39 3.39 -14.76
C LEU A 236 3.89 3.14 -14.96
N GLY A 237 3.33 2.13 -14.27
CA GLY A 237 1.89 1.86 -14.28
C GLY A 237 1.05 3.07 -13.88
N ALA A 238 1.41 3.72 -12.77
CA ALA A 238 0.71 4.90 -12.28
C ALA A 238 0.85 6.10 -13.24
N VAL A 239 2.07 6.41 -13.70
CA VAL A 239 2.32 7.52 -14.62
C VAL A 239 1.59 7.33 -15.94
N LEU A 240 1.54 6.11 -16.48
CA LEU A 240 0.80 5.79 -17.71
C LEU A 240 -0.72 5.96 -17.54
N SER A 241 -1.24 5.85 -16.31
CA SER A 241 -2.66 6.04 -16.03
C SER A 241 -3.14 7.45 -16.35
N VAL A 242 -2.28 8.47 -16.12
CA VAL A 242 -2.61 9.89 -16.29
C VAL A 242 -2.98 10.25 -17.72
N PRO A 243 -2.12 10.04 -18.75
CA PRO A 243 -2.48 10.36 -20.13
C PRO A 243 -3.58 9.43 -20.65
N LEU A 244 -3.57 8.15 -20.27
CA LEU A 244 -4.57 7.17 -20.73
C LEU A 244 -5.98 7.56 -20.28
N PHE A 245 -6.14 7.98 -19.02
CA PHE A 245 -7.40 8.46 -18.47
C PHE A 245 -7.95 9.70 -19.21
N LYS A 246 -7.06 10.51 -19.79
CA LYS A 246 -7.42 11.72 -20.55
C LYS A 246 -7.81 11.42 -22.02
N THR A 247 -7.57 10.21 -22.52
CA THR A 247 -7.91 9.86 -23.92
C THR A 247 -9.42 9.80 -24.15
N ALA A 248 -9.88 10.28 -25.31
CA ALA A 248 -11.30 10.24 -25.67
C ALA A 248 -11.86 8.81 -25.68
N THR A 249 -11.09 7.85 -26.16
CA THR A 249 -11.49 6.43 -26.19
C THR A 249 -11.78 5.90 -24.78
N PHE A 250 -10.87 6.13 -23.83
CA PHE A 250 -11.05 5.67 -22.45
C PHE A 250 -12.24 6.37 -21.80
N ARG A 251 -12.33 7.70 -21.92
CA ARG A 251 -13.42 8.49 -21.35
C ARG A 251 -14.78 8.08 -21.92
N ASN A 252 -14.89 7.87 -23.22
CA ASN A 252 -16.14 7.43 -23.86
C ASN A 252 -16.55 6.02 -23.42
N MET A 253 -15.59 5.13 -23.17
CA MET A 253 -15.88 3.76 -22.74
C MET A 253 -16.38 3.70 -21.30
N PHE A 254 -15.80 4.48 -20.39
CA PHE A 254 -16.03 4.33 -18.96
C PHE A 254 -16.84 5.46 -18.31
N LEU A 255 -16.82 6.67 -18.87
CA LEU A 255 -17.44 7.87 -18.28
C LEU A 255 -18.63 8.42 -19.06
N ALA A 256 -18.77 8.11 -20.36
CA ALA A 256 -19.94 8.56 -21.11
C ALA A 256 -21.24 8.03 -20.47
N GLU A 257 -22.15 8.94 -20.16
CA GLU A 257 -23.52 8.56 -19.85
C GLU A 257 -24.13 7.98 -21.13
N LYS A 258 -24.56 6.72 -21.09
CA LYS A 258 -25.50 6.24 -22.10
C LYS A 258 -26.76 7.07 -21.91
N THR A 259 -27.00 8.04 -22.79
CA THR A 259 -28.32 8.66 -22.93
C THR A 259 -29.33 7.52 -23.01
N LYS A 260 -30.20 7.42 -21.99
CA LYS A 260 -31.42 6.62 -22.10
C LYS A 260 -32.18 7.22 -23.27
N GLY A 261 -32.20 6.49 -24.39
CA GLY A 261 -33.10 6.82 -25.48
C GLY A 261 -34.53 6.72 -24.96
N ASP A 262 -35.27 7.81 -25.15
CA ASP A 262 -36.72 7.92 -24.93
C ASP A 262 -37.51 6.88 -25.74
#